data_AF-A0A3Q9F1R7-F1
#
_entry.id   AF-A0A3Q9F1R7-F1
#
_cell.length_a   1.000
_cell.length_b   1.000
_cell.length_c   1.000
_cell.angle_alpha   90.00
_cell.angle_beta   90.00
_cell.angle_gamma   90.00
#
_symmetry.space_group_name_H-M   'P 1'
#
loop_
_entity.id
_entity.type
_entity.pdbx_description
1 polymer ?
#
loop_
_entity_poly.entity_id
_entity_poly.type
_entity_poly.pdbx_seq_one_letter_code
_entity_poly.pdbx_strand_id
1 'polypeptide(L)'
;MAYLESRKNIAGSACGLVGLVLTFTGVAGPYWLVVVAGLYGAGALIAPPERPAPPDFPDPSAQLDELRGDFEKLRGYLTDIELSVTAAARLRELTELLAALLDRGWVAELLAHDPEGVHVLSRIVRRDLPEAVDSFVRTRWWTRMAPGTESPELHLERQLGLLKKDAERLAAGLREVEARRQESHTRYLEDRGGTGGISA
;
A
#
# COMPACT_ATOMS: atom_id res chain seq x y z
N MET A 1 19.45 25.64 -13.84
CA MET A 1 18.38 26.47 -13.25
C MET A 1 17.88 25.96 -11.88
N ALA A 2 18.61 25.08 -11.17
CA ALA A 2 18.18 24.57 -9.86
C ALA A 2 18.53 25.48 -8.66
N TYR A 3 19.34 26.53 -8.88
CA TYR A 3 19.81 27.41 -7.79
C TYR A 3 18.79 28.50 -7.40
N LEU A 4 17.80 28.77 -8.27
CA LEU A 4 16.77 29.80 -8.05
C LEU A 4 15.59 29.30 -7.21
N GLU A 5 15.34 27.99 -7.15
CA GLU A 5 14.27 27.37 -6.35
C GLU A 5 14.74 26.81 -5.00
N SER A 6 16.04 26.92 -4.68
CA SER A 6 16.51 26.50 -3.36
C SER A 6 15.96 27.45 -2.30
N ARG A 7 15.27 26.91 -1.29
CA ARG A 7 14.74 27.65 -0.13
C ARG A 7 15.83 28.46 0.59
N LYS A 8 17.10 28.07 0.46
CA LYS A 8 18.27 28.83 0.93
C LYS A 8 18.44 30.16 0.21
N ASN A 9 18.17 30.22 -1.10
CA ASN A 9 18.22 31.46 -1.89
C ASN A 9 17.04 32.39 -1.57
N ILE A 10 15.85 31.82 -1.28
CA ILE A 10 14.67 32.58 -0.83
C ILE A 10 14.91 33.16 0.57
N ALA A 11 15.42 32.37 1.52
CA ALA A 11 15.77 32.84 2.86
C ALA A 11 16.89 33.90 2.82
N GLY A 12 17.92 33.69 1.99
CA GLY A 12 18.99 34.66 1.76
C GLY A 12 18.51 35.96 1.13
N SER A 13 17.58 35.89 0.16
CA SER A 13 17.00 37.07 -0.49
C SER A 13 16.06 37.85 0.44
N ALA A 14 15.26 37.17 1.25
CA ALA A 14 14.39 37.81 2.25
C ALA A 14 15.20 38.52 3.35
N CYS A 15 16.29 37.91 3.81
CA CYS A 15 17.19 38.54 4.79
C CYS A 15 18.01 39.69 4.17
N GLY A 16 18.43 39.56 2.91
CA GLY A 16 19.08 40.63 2.14
C GLY A 16 18.19 41.87 1.96
N LEU A 17 16.88 41.67 1.74
CA LEU A 17 15.89 42.75 1.69
C LEU A 17 15.76 43.50 3.03
N VAL A 18 15.81 42.80 4.15
CA VAL A 18 15.80 43.43 5.49
C VAL A 18 17.09 44.24 5.73
N GLY A 19 18.24 43.72 5.29
CA GLY A 19 19.52 44.46 5.32
C GLY A 19 19.50 45.75 4.48
N LEU A 20 18.77 45.75 3.35
CA LEU A 20 18.58 46.91 2.50
C LEU A 20 17.68 47.98 3.16
N VAL A 21 16.61 47.56 3.85
CA VAL A 21 15.71 48.47 4.60
C VAL A 21 16.45 49.15 5.77
N LEU A 22 17.33 48.41 6.46
CA LEU A 22 18.18 48.95 7.54
C LEU A 22 19.26 49.93 7.07
N THR A 23 19.66 49.86 5.80
CA THR A 23 20.59 50.84 5.21
C THR A 23 19.89 52.16 4.87
N PHE A 24 18.64 52.09 4.40
CA PHE A 24 17.83 53.28 4.11
C PHE A 24 17.35 54.04 5.36
N THR A 25 17.32 53.40 6.54
CA THR A 25 17.00 54.09 7.82
C THR A 25 18.20 54.79 8.47
N GLY A 26 19.38 54.77 7.85
CA GLY A 26 20.54 55.58 8.27
C GLY A 26 21.30 55.07 9.49
N VAL A 27 20.97 53.89 10.01
CA VAL A 27 21.55 53.35 11.26
C VAL A 27 22.96 52.76 11.08
N ALA A 28 23.37 52.40 9.85
CA ALA A 28 24.58 51.59 9.61
C ALA A 28 25.87 52.34 9.23
N GLY A 29 25.80 53.63 8.86
CA GLY A 29 26.98 54.41 8.48
C GLY A 29 27.85 53.77 7.36
N PRO A 30 29.16 54.06 7.28
CA PRO A 30 30.05 53.58 6.21
C PRO A 30 30.26 52.04 6.15
N TYR A 31 29.86 51.31 7.19
CA TYR A 31 30.16 49.88 7.38
C TYR A 31 29.04 48.95 6.93
N TRP A 32 28.08 49.46 6.17
CA TRP A 32 26.88 48.74 5.76
C TRP A 32 27.15 47.41 5.01
N LEU A 33 28.21 47.34 4.20
CA LEU A 33 28.59 46.11 3.50
C LEU A 33 28.97 44.97 4.44
N VAL A 34 29.63 45.28 5.56
CA VAL A 34 30.05 44.27 6.55
C VAL A 34 28.86 43.75 7.33
N VAL A 35 27.89 44.61 7.64
CA VAL A 35 26.64 44.23 8.33
C VAL A 35 25.79 43.33 7.42
N VAL A 36 25.65 43.67 6.14
CA VAL A 36 24.90 42.86 5.17
C VAL A 36 25.58 41.50 4.95
N ALA A 37 26.91 41.47 4.81
CA ALA A 37 27.66 40.22 4.68
C ALA A 37 27.55 39.34 5.94
N GLY A 38 27.61 39.96 7.12
CA GLY A 38 27.44 39.28 8.41
C GLY A 38 26.05 38.70 8.60
N LEU A 39 25.00 39.45 8.27
CA LEU A 39 23.61 38.95 8.36
C LEU A 39 23.33 37.85 7.33
N TYR A 40 23.83 37.99 6.11
CA TYR A 40 23.70 36.96 5.07
C TYR A 40 24.40 35.67 5.50
N GLY A 41 25.61 35.77 6.08
CA GLY A 41 26.34 34.64 6.65
C GLY A 41 25.62 33.99 7.82
N ALA A 42 25.12 34.77 8.78
CA ALA A 42 24.38 34.27 9.92
C ALA A 42 23.06 33.59 9.51
N GLY A 43 22.33 34.17 8.54
CA GLY A 43 21.12 33.58 7.98
C GLY A 43 21.38 32.27 7.24
N ALA A 44 22.49 32.15 6.53
CA ALA A 44 22.90 30.92 5.85
C ALA A 44 23.30 29.80 6.83
N LEU A 45 23.84 30.16 8.00
CA LEU A 45 24.23 29.22 9.07
C LEU A 45 23.05 28.76 9.96
N ILE A 46 22.01 29.59 10.09
CA ILE A 46 20.79 29.25 10.85
C ILE A 46 19.80 28.43 10.00
N ALA A 47 19.94 28.46 8.66
CA ALA A 47 19.11 27.67 7.77
C ALA A 47 19.23 26.17 8.11
N PRO A 48 18.12 25.49 8.47
CA PRO A 48 18.14 24.07 8.80
C PRO A 48 18.77 23.30 7.64
N PRO A 49 19.71 22.38 7.91
CA PRO A 49 20.33 21.59 6.85
C PRO A 49 19.23 20.86 6.07
N GLU A 50 19.30 20.95 4.74
CA GLU A 50 18.42 20.21 3.84
C GLU A 50 18.61 18.72 4.14
N ARG A 51 17.61 18.12 4.79
CA ARG A 51 17.61 16.69 5.06
C ARG A 51 17.51 15.97 3.69
N PRO A 52 18.36 14.97 3.43
CA PRO A 52 18.18 14.14 2.24
C PRO A 52 16.76 13.58 2.24
N ALA A 53 16.11 13.60 1.08
CA ALA A 53 14.80 13.00 0.93
C ALA A 53 14.91 11.51 1.31
N PRO A 54 13.97 10.99 2.13
CA PRO A 54 13.96 9.58 2.45
C PRO A 54 13.85 8.74 1.15
N PRO A 55 14.37 7.50 1.14
CA PRO A 55 14.24 6.60 -0.01
C PRO A 55 12.76 6.40 -0.34
N ASP A 56 12.46 6.35 -1.64
CA ASP A 56 11.10 6.11 -2.15
C ASP A 56 10.75 4.64 -1.94
N PHE A 57 10.03 4.35 -0.86
CA PHE A 57 9.46 3.03 -0.62
C PHE A 57 8.13 2.94 -1.38
N PRO A 58 7.86 1.83 -2.09
CA PRO A 58 6.64 1.70 -2.86
C PRO A 58 5.42 1.87 -1.94
N ASP A 59 4.58 2.85 -2.28
CA ASP A 59 3.32 3.10 -1.61
C ASP A 59 2.50 1.80 -1.54
N PRO A 60 1.84 1.49 -0.42
CA PRO A 60 1.07 0.24 -0.33
C PRO A 60 0.02 0.07 -1.43
N SER A 61 -0.49 1.16 -1.99
CA SER A 61 -1.38 1.12 -3.15
C SER A 61 -0.68 0.59 -4.42
N ALA A 62 0.59 0.96 -4.64
CA ALA A 62 1.39 0.47 -5.75
C ALA A 62 1.64 -1.04 -5.65
N GLN A 63 1.85 -1.56 -4.43
CA GLN A 63 2.02 -3.01 -4.20
C GLN A 63 0.73 -3.79 -4.52
N LEU A 64 -0.44 -3.26 -4.17
CA LEU A 64 -1.72 -3.85 -4.52
C LEU A 64 -2.02 -3.82 -6.02
N ASP A 65 -1.60 -2.75 -6.70
CA ASP A 65 -1.73 -2.64 -8.16
C ASP A 65 -0.86 -3.66 -8.90
N GLU A 66 0.39 -3.83 -8.47
CA GLU A 66 1.28 -4.89 -8.97
C GLU A 66 0.68 -6.27 -8.75
N LEU A 67 0.17 -6.52 -7.53
CA LEU A 67 -0.45 -7.80 -7.18
C LEU A 67 -1.68 -8.09 -8.03
N ARG A 68 -2.49 -7.07 -8.34
CA ARG A 68 -3.64 -7.22 -9.25
C ARG A 68 -3.18 -7.59 -10.66
N GLY A 69 -2.11 -6.97 -11.15
CA GLY A 69 -1.51 -7.32 -12.43
C GLY A 69 -1.02 -8.76 -12.48
N ASP A 70 -0.39 -9.23 -11.41
CA ASP A 70 0.06 -10.63 -11.31
C ASP A 70 -1.10 -11.62 -11.18
N PHE A 71 -2.17 -11.24 -10.47
CA PHE A 71 -3.38 -12.04 -10.39
C PHE A 71 -4.06 -12.20 -11.75
N GLU A 72 -4.12 -11.15 -12.57
CA GLU A 72 -4.67 -11.27 -13.93
C GLU A 72 -3.81 -12.16 -14.84
N LYS A 73 -2.48 -12.07 -14.75
CA LYS A 73 -1.58 -13.03 -15.45
C LYS A 73 -1.85 -14.47 -15.00
N LEU A 74 -2.01 -14.67 -13.69
CA LEU A 74 -2.30 -15.98 -13.11
C LEU A 74 -3.64 -16.53 -13.62
N ARG A 75 -4.69 -15.70 -13.68
CA ARG A 75 -5.99 -16.11 -14.25
C ARG A 75 -5.87 -16.54 -15.71
N GLY A 76 -5.06 -15.83 -16.50
CA GLY A 76 -4.73 -16.23 -17.87
C GLY A 76 -4.11 -17.63 -17.90
N TYR A 77 -3.03 -17.83 -17.14
CA TYR A 77 -2.37 -19.13 -17.01
C TYR A 77 -3.31 -20.27 -16.59
N LEU A 78 -4.18 -20.03 -15.61
CA LEU A 78 -5.12 -21.02 -15.09
C LEU A 78 -6.21 -21.43 -16.09
N THR A 79 -6.52 -20.58 -17.06
CA THR A 79 -7.55 -20.85 -18.08
C THR A 79 -7.08 -21.92 -19.08
N ASP A 80 -5.79 -22.03 -19.30
CA ASP A 80 -5.20 -22.99 -20.25
C ASP A 80 -5.08 -24.41 -19.67
N ILE A 81 -5.47 -24.62 -18.41
CA ILE A 81 -5.22 -25.86 -17.67
C ILE A 81 -6.47 -26.74 -17.65
N GLU A 82 -6.32 -27.98 -18.13
CA GLU A 82 -7.38 -28.97 -18.09
C GLU A 82 -7.60 -29.48 -16.66
N LEU A 83 -8.68 -29.04 -16.02
CA LEU A 83 -9.08 -29.45 -14.68
C LEU A 83 -10.31 -30.38 -14.71
N SER A 84 -10.49 -31.16 -13.63
CA SER A 84 -11.76 -31.86 -13.39
C SER A 84 -12.87 -30.83 -13.13
N VAL A 85 -14.14 -31.21 -13.34
CA VAL A 85 -15.29 -30.32 -13.09
C VAL A 85 -15.28 -29.78 -11.66
N THR A 86 -14.98 -30.64 -10.68
CA THR A 86 -14.92 -30.27 -9.27
C THR A 86 -13.74 -29.34 -8.96
N ALA A 87 -12.53 -29.65 -9.46
CA ALA A 87 -11.36 -28.80 -9.25
C ALA A 87 -11.54 -27.43 -9.91
N ALA A 88 -12.12 -27.38 -11.12
CA ALA A 88 -12.46 -26.14 -11.80
C ALA A 88 -13.46 -25.29 -11.01
N ALA A 89 -14.49 -25.91 -10.42
CA ALA A 89 -15.45 -25.21 -9.58
C ALA A 89 -14.79 -24.60 -8.32
N ARG A 90 -13.92 -25.37 -7.64
CA ARG A 90 -13.17 -24.89 -6.47
C ARG A 90 -12.20 -23.76 -6.80
N LEU A 91 -11.51 -23.89 -7.93
CA LEU A 91 -10.60 -22.86 -8.42
C LEU A 91 -11.36 -21.57 -8.72
N ARG A 92 -12.52 -21.68 -9.38
CA ARG A 92 -13.39 -20.54 -9.65
C ARG A 92 -13.83 -19.84 -8.37
N GLU A 93 -14.34 -20.57 -7.38
CA GLU A 93 -14.71 -20.02 -6.06
C GLU A 93 -13.54 -19.25 -5.41
N LEU A 94 -12.32 -19.81 -5.44
CA LEU A 94 -11.12 -19.15 -4.93
C LEU A 94 -10.80 -17.88 -5.72
N THR A 95 -10.80 -17.95 -7.05
CA THR A 95 -10.48 -16.79 -7.90
C THR A 95 -11.51 -15.67 -7.79
N GLU A 96 -12.79 -15.99 -7.62
CA GLU A 96 -13.85 -15.00 -7.37
C GLU A 96 -13.63 -14.29 -6.02
N LEU A 97 -13.24 -15.03 -4.98
CA LEU A 97 -12.91 -14.45 -3.68
C LEU A 97 -11.66 -13.57 -3.74
N LEU A 98 -10.60 -14.04 -4.39
CA LEU A 98 -9.37 -13.24 -4.58
C LEU A 98 -9.64 -11.98 -5.40
N ALA A 99 -10.47 -12.07 -6.45
CA ALA A 99 -10.88 -10.91 -7.23
C ALA A 99 -11.63 -9.88 -6.38
N ALA A 100 -12.56 -10.34 -5.53
CA ALA A 100 -13.27 -9.45 -4.60
C ALA A 100 -12.33 -8.81 -3.56
N LEU A 101 -11.30 -9.52 -3.11
CA LEU A 101 -10.30 -8.99 -2.18
C LEU A 101 -9.36 -7.98 -2.83
N LEU A 102 -9.06 -8.14 -4.13
CA LEU A 102 -8.19 -7.25 -4.90
C LEU A 102 -8.93 -6.12 -5.63
N ASP A 103 -10.26 -6.06 -5.50
CA ASP A 103 -11.09 -5.01 -6.07
C ASP A 103 -10.75 -3.63 -5.48
N ARG A 104 -10.95 -2.56 -6.25
CA ARG A 104 -10.53 -1.19 -5.89
C ARG A 104 -11.46 -0.50 -4.88
N GLY A 105 -12.27 -1.25 -4.16
CA GLY A 105 -13.19 -0.73 -3.15
C GLY A 105 -12.53 -0.49 -1.78
N TRP A 106 -13.38 -0.39 -0.75
CA TRP A 106 -12.97 -0.23 0.65
C TRP A 106 -11.97 -1.30 1.12
N VAL A 107 -12.04 -2.51 0.54
CA VAL A 107 -11.11 -3.61 0.86
C VAL A 107 -9.67 -3.25 0.51
N ALA A 108 -9.44 -2.60 -0.64
CA ALA A 108 -8.10 -2.15 -1.03
C ALA A 108 -7.55 -1.07 -0.11
N GLU A 109 -8.41 -0.17 0.39
CA GLU A 109 -8.01 0.85 1.36
C GLU A 109 -7.58 0.24 2.69
N LEU A 110 -8.31 -0.76 3.19
CA LEU A 110 -7.92 -1.48 4.41
C LEU A 110 -6.64 -2.29 4.19
N LEU A 111 -6.53 -3.00 3.05
CA LEU A 111 -5.34 -3.79 2.72
C LEU A 111 -4.09 -2.93 2.54
N ALA A 112 -4.22 -1.71 2.02
CA ALA A 112 -3.10 -0.77 1.92
C ALA A 112 -2.47 -0.45 3.28
N HIS A 113 -3.21 -0.63 4.38
CA HIS A 113 -2.72 -0.43 5.75
C HIS A 113 -2.48 -1.76 6.49
N ASP A 114 -2.63 -2.90 5.83
CA ASP A 114 -2.46 -4.25 6.39
C ASP A 114 -1.37 -5.02 5.62
N PRO A 115 -0.09 -4.87 6.00
CA PRO A 115 1.02 -5.55 5.31
C PRO A 115 0.93 -7.08 5.41
N GLU A 116 0.34 -7.62 6.48
CA GLU A 116 0.12 -9.06 6.64
C GLU A 116 -0.94 -9.54 5.64
N GLY A 117 -2.05 -8.81 5.49
CA GLY A 117 -3.07 -9.09 4.48
C GLY A 117 -2.52 -9.08 3.05
N VAL A 118 -1.71 -8.07 2.71
CA VAL A 118 -1.02 -8.00 1.41
C VAL A 118 -0.06 -9.18 1.24
N HIS A 119 0.70 -9.54 2.29
CA HIS A 119 1.61 -10.67 2.25
C HIS A 119 0.89 -12.00 2.01
N VAL A 120 -0.23 -12.25 2.69
CA VAL A 120 -1.05 -13.46 2.51
C VAL A 120 -1.55 -13.55 1.07
N LEU A 121 -2.11 -12.48 0.51
CA LEU A 121 -2.58 -12.46 -0.87
C LEU A 121 -1.43 -12.67 -1.86
N SER A 122 -0.31 -11.97 -1.65
CA SER A 122 0.89 -12.11 -2.47
C SER A 122 1.41 -13.56 -2.47
N ARG A 123 1.43 -14.22 -1.30
CA ARG A 123 1.85 -15.62 -1.17
C ARG A 123 0.90 -16.56 -1.93
N ILE A 124 -0.41 -16.39 -1.77
CA ILE A 124 -1.41 -17.21 -2.47
C ILE A 124 -1.26 -17.07 -4.00
N VAL A 125 -1.19 -15.82 -4.50
CA VAL A 125 -1.15 -15.52 -5.94
C VAL A 125 0.18 -15.89 -6.58
N ARG A 126 1.31 -15.54 -5.96
CA ARG A 126 2.63 -15.68 -6.58
C ARG A 126 3.28 -17.04 -6.34
N ARG A 127 2.83 -17.79 -5.34
CA ARG A 127 3.48 -19.05 -4.92
C ARG A 127 2.50 -20.20 -4.77
N ASP A 128 1.60 -20.12 -3.80
CA ASP A 128 0.89 -21.31 -3.32
C ASP A 128 -0.06 -21.88 -4.39
N LEU A 129 -0.78 -21.01 -5.11
CA LEU A 129 -1.67 -21.43 -6.19
C LEU A 129 -0.92 -21.93 -7.44
N PRO A 130 0.10 -21.21 -7.98
CA PRO A 130 0.95 -21.73 -9.04
C PRO A 130 1.58 -23.08 -8.71
N GLU A 131 2.10 -23.25 -7.48
CA GLU A 131 2.77 -24.48 -7.03
C GLU A 131 1.80 -25.66 -6.93
N ALA A 132 0.60 -25.44 -6.37
CA ALA A 132 -0.44 -26.46 -6.29
C ALA A 132 -0.83 -26.99 -7.68
N VAL A 133 -0.98 -26.07 -8.64
CA VAL A 133 -1.38 -26.39 -10.00
C VAL A 133 -0.24 -27.04 -10.80
N ASP A 134 1.00 -26.56 -10.70
CA ASP A 134 2.17 -27.21 -11.33
C ASP A 134 2.33 -28.64 -10.83
N SER A 135 2.24 -28.84 -9.50
CA SER A 135 2.31 -30.16 -8.88
C SER A 135 1.20 -31.08 -9.41
N PHE A 136 -0.03 -30.58 -9.53
CA PHE A 136 -1.14 -31.32 -10.13
C PHE A 136 -0.87 -31.73 -11.58
N VAL A 137 -0.48 -30.78 -12.45
CA VAL A 137 -0.23 -31.04 -13.87
C VAL A 137 0.88 -32.10 -14.04
N ARG A 138 1.98 -31.93 -13.30
CA ARG A 138 3.10 -32.87 -13.28
C ARG A 138 2.67 -34.27 -12.83
N THR A 139 1.94 -34.35 -11.72
CA THR A 139 1.50 -35.63 -11.15
C THR A 139 0.52 -36.32 -12.09
N ARG A 140 -0.44 -35.58 -12.66
CA ARG A 140 -1.42 -36.12 -13.62
C ARG A 140 -0.76 -36.69 -14.86
N TRP A 141 0.27 -36.02 -15.40
CA TRP A 141 1.03 -36.56 -16.52
C TRP A 141 1.71 -37.88 -16.15
N TRP A 142 2.30 -37.96 -14.95
CA TRP A 142 2.92 -39.20 -14.47
C TRP A 142 1.90 -40.32 -14.23
N THR A 143 0.73 -40.01 -13.66
CA THR A 143 -0.35 -40.99 -13.42
C THR A 143 -0.87 -41.61 -14.71
N ARG A 144 -0.83 -40.88 -15.84
CA ARG A 144 -1.14 -41.45 -17.17
C ARG A 144 -0.14 -42.53 -17.60
N MET A 145 1.11 -42.46 -17.13
CA MET A 145 2.17 -43.42 -17.45
C MET A 145 2.26 -44.55 -16.42
N ALA A 146 2.09 -44.25 -15.13
CA ALA A 146 2.12 -45.20 -14.02
C ALA A 146 1.06 -44.80 -12.98
N PRO A 147 -0.10 -45.48 -12.96
CA PRO A 147 -1.17 -45.16 -12.02
C PRO A 147 -0.71 -45.32 -10.57
N GLY A 148 -0.81 -44.25 -9.79
CA GLY A 148 -0.54 -44.26 -8.34
C GLY A 148 -1.78 -44.62 -7.51
N THR A 149 -1.61 -44.63 -6.19
CA THR A 149 -2.70 -44.93 -5.22
C THR A 149 -3.55 -43.73 -4.85
N GLU A 150 -3.04 -42.50 -4.95
CA GLU A 150 -3.79 -41.26 -4.69
C GLU A 150 -4.18 -40.54 -5.98
N SER A 151 -5.41 -40.03 -6.03
CA SER A 151 -5.90 -39.21 -7.16
C SER A 151 -5.31 -37.80 -7.08
N PRO A 152 -4.60 -37.33 -8.14
CA PRO A 152 -4.09 -35.96 -8.23
C PRO A 152 -5.19 -34.90 -8.10
N GLU A 153 -6.38 -35.19 -8.63
CA GLU A 153 -7.55 -34.31 -8.59
C GLU A 153 -8.02 -34.07 -7.15
N LEU A 154 -8.15 -35.13 -6.36
CA LEU A 154 -8.55 -35.03 -4.95
C LEU A 154 -7.51 -34.25 -4.13
N HIS A 155 -6.23 -34.37 -4.45
CA HIS A 155 -5.18 -33.63 -3.77
C HIS A 155 -5.27 -32.13 -4.07
N LEU A 156 -5.42 -31.76 -5.35
CA LEU A 156 -5.61 -30.38 -5.77
C LEU A 156 -6.87 -29.77 -5.13
N GLU A 157 -7.99 -30.50 -5.12
CA GLU A 157 -9.24 -30.04 -4.50
C GLU A 157 -9.05 -29.69 -3.01
N ARG A 158 -8.30 -30.51 -2.27
CA ARG A 158 -7.97 -30.22 -0.86
C ARG A 158 -7.11 -28.96 -0.73
N GLN A 159 -6.08 -28.83 -1.56
CA GLN A 159 -5.20 -27.65 -1.55
C GLN A 159 -5.99 -26.37 -1.86
N LEU A 160 -6.83 -26.36 -2.89
CA LEU A 160 -7.70 -25.23 -3.23
C LEU A 160 -8.66 -24.89 -2.07
N GLY A 161 -9.19 -25.91 -1.38
CA GLY A 161 -10.01 -25.71 -0.20
C GLY A 161 -9.26 -25.05 0.98
N LEU A 162 -7.98 -25.35 1.16
CA LEU A 162 -7.13 -24.70 2.17
C LEU A 162 -6.85 -23.23 1.80
N LEU A 163 -6.46 -22.97 0.55
CA LEU A 163 -6.21 -21.61 0.06
C LEU A 163 -7.45 -20.73 0.16
N LYS A 164 -8.63 -21.29 -0.14
CA LYS A 164 -9.91 -20.57 0.02
C LYS A 164 -10.19 -20.23 1.48
N LYS A 165 -9.96 -21.15 2.41
CA LYS A 165 -10.12 -20.87 3.86
C LYS A 165 -9.17 -19.78 4.34
N ASP A 166 -7.95 -19.73 3.82
CA ASP A 166 -6.99 -18.67 4.15
C ASP A 166 -7.49 -17.31 3.67
N ALA A 167 -7.97 -17.21 2.42
CA ALA A 167 -8.57 -16.00 1.87
C ALA A 167 -9.87 -15.59 2.61
N GLU A 168 -10.71 -16.55 3.04
CA GLU A 168 -11.91 -16.28 3.82
C GLU A 168 -11.60 -15.72 5.21
N ARG A 169 -10.54 -16.23 5.86
CA ARG A 169 -10.08 -15.70 7.15
C ARG A 169 -9.60 -14.26 7.01
N LEU A 170 -8.86 -13.94 5.96
CA LEU A 170 -8.46 -12.57 5.65
C LEU A 170 -9.70 -11.67 5.43
N ALA A 171 -10.65 -12.12 4.60
CA ALA A 171 -11.88 -11.37 4.35
C ALA A 171 -12.69 -11.11 5.63
N ALA A 172 -12.77 -12.09 6.53
CA ALA A 172 -13.45 -11.94 7.81
C ALA A 172 -12.76 -10.90 8.71
N GLY A 173 -11.42 -10.91 8.78
CA GLY A 173 -10.66 -9.92 9.53
C GLY A 173 -10.88 -8.49 9.04
N LEU A 174 -10.89 -8.29 7.71
CA LEU A 174 -11.16 -6.98 7.11
C LEU A 174 -12.57 -6.48 7.43
N ARG A 175 -13.59 -7.36 7.39
CA ARG A 175 -14.97 -7.02 7.77
C ARG A 175 -15.08 -6.64 9.24
N GLU A 176 -14.34 -7.31 10.13
CA GLU A 176 -14.33 -6.99 11.56
C GLU A 176 -13.69 -5.62 11.84
N VAL A 177 -12.64 -5.26 11.11
CA VAL A 177 -12.04 -3.92 11.19
C VAL A 177 -13.05 -2.85 10.76
N GLU A 178 -13.74 -3.06 9.63
CA GLU A 178 -14.74 -2.12 9.14
C GLU A 178 -15.95 -2.02 10.09
N ALA A 179 -16.42 -3.15 10.65
CA ALA A 179 -17.50 -3.15 11.63
C ALA A 179 -17.16 -2.31 12.88
N ARG A 180 -15.93 -2.44 13.39
CA ARG A 180 -15.44 -1.63 14.52
C ARG A 180 -15.39 -0.14 14.19
N ARG A 181 -15.01 0.21 12.96
CA ARG A 181 -15.02 1.60 12.48
C ARG A 181 -16.43 2.18 12.47
N GLN A 182 -17.40 1.42 11.95
CA GLN A 182 -18.81 1.84 11.92
C GLN A 182 -19.38 2.00 13.32
N GLU A 183 -19.14 1.05 14.22
CA GLU A 183 -19.58 1.13 15.61
C GLU A 183 -19.00 2.37 16.32
N SER A 184 -17.71 2.64 16.12
CA SER A 184 -17.04 3.82 16.69
C SER A 184 -17.64 5.12 16.18
N HIS A 185 -17.96 5.20 14.90
CA HIS A 185 -18.60 6.37 14.29
C HIS A 185 -20.03 6.56 14.82
N THR A 186 -20.82 5.49 14.94
CA THR A 186 -22.15 5.54 15.55
C THR A 186 -22.09 6.07 16.98
N ARG A 187 -21.18 5.54 17.80
CA ARG A 187 -20.98 6.00 19.19
C ARG A 187 -20.60 7.49 19.25
N TYR A 188 -19.72 7.95 18.36
CA TYR A 188 -19.35 9.37 18.28
C TYR A 188 -20.56 10.26 17.94
N LEU A 189 -21.41 9.83 17.00
CA LEU A 189 -22.61 10.57 16.63
C LEU A 189 -23.63 10.63 17.77
N GLU A 190 -23.80 9.55 18.52
CA GLU A 190 -24.66 9.49 19.71
C GLU A 190 -24.18 10.46 20.80
N ASP A 191 -22.88 10.45 21.12
CA ASP A 191 -22.29 11.32 22.15
C ASP A 191 -22.41 12.81 21.80
N ARG A 192 -22.16 13.16 20.53
CA ARG A 192 -22.35 14.53 20.01
C ARG A 192 -23.81 14.97 20.05
N GLY A 193 -24.74 14.06 19.73
CA GLY A 193 -26.19 14.33 19.78
C GLY A 193 -26.69 14.52 21.21
N GLY A 194 -26.15 13.76 22.17
CA GLY A 194 -26.50 13.85 23.58
C GLY A 194 -25.97 15.10 24.28
N THR A 195 -24.75 15.55 23.95
CA THR A 195 -24.16 16.79 24.52
C THR A 195 -24.74 18.07 23.93
N GLY A 196 -25.29 18.03 22.70
CA GLY A 196 -26.02 19.15 22.11
C GLY A 196 -27.45 19.35 22.65
N GLY A 197 -27.98 18.41 23.44
CA GLY A 197 -29.34 18.41 23.97
C GLY A 197 -29.51 18.94 25.41
N ILE A 198 -28.43 19.31 26.10
CA ILE A 198 -28.47 19.79 27.52
C ILE A 198 -28.27 21.32 27.61
N SER A 199 -28.67 22.07 26.59
CA SER A 199 -28.75 23.54 26.68
C SER A 199 -30.02 24.04 26.00
N ALA A 200 -31.14 23.89 26.71
CA ALA A 200 -32.37 24.63 26.51
C ALA A 200 -33.07 24.82 27.87
#